data_AF-A0A520IPI6-F1
#
_entry.id   AF-A0A520IPI6-F1
#
_cell.length_a   1.000
_cell.length_b   1.000
_cell.length_c   1.000
_cell.angle_alpha   90.00
_cell.angle_beta   90.00
_cell.angle_gamma   90.00
#
_symmetry.space_group_name_H-M   'P 1'
#
loop_
_entity.id
_entity.type
_entity.pdbx_description
1 polymer ?
#
loop_
_entity_poly.entity_id
_entity_poly.type
_entity_poly.pdbx_seq_one_letter_code
_entity_poly.pdbx_strand_id
1 'polypeptide(L)'
;MFLRPISVLILFSLLFANFSSVFVYLGFEANQNYIAKALCENRDKPQLHCEGKCYLMKKLKQAQEKEQKQERQSQKLQVQDAVLSTALTFKRYAFAEIAIHVPFSTGMPQSIKNSIFHPPQEN
;
A
#
# COMPACT_ATOMS: atom_id res chain seq x y z
N MET A 1 4.90 -44.98 -20.11
CA MET A 1 6.16 -45.14 -19.35
C MET A 1 6.96 -43.83 -19.19
N PHE A 2 6.71 -42.78 -19.98
CA PHE A 2 7.43 -41.50 -19.93
C PHE A 2 6.93 -40.50 -18.85
N LEU A 3 5.77 -40.73 -18.24
CA LEU A 3 5.19 -39.82 -17.23
C LEU A 3 6.04 -39.72 -15.95
N ARG A 4 6.75 -40.79 -15.58
CA ARG A 4 7.62 -40.84 -14.39
C ARG A 4 8.86 -39.94 -14.52
N PRO A 5 9.68 -40.05 -15.58
CA PRO A 5 10.82 -39.13 -15.75
C PRO A 5 10.36 -37.68 -15.97
N ILE A 6 9.23 -37.45 -16.65
CA ILE A 6 8.67 -36.09 -16.82
C ILE A 6 8.33 -35.48 -15.45
N SER A 7 7.68 -36.24 -14.56
CA SER A 7 7.34 -35.77 -13.22
C SER A 7 8.58 -35.43 -12.39
N VAL A 8 9.63 -36.26 -12.46
CA VAL A 8 10.91 -35.99 -11.78
C VAL A 8 11.59 -34.74 -12.33
N LEU A 9 11.59 -34.54 -13.66
CA LEU A 9 12.15 -33.34 -14.29
C LEU A 9 11.41 -32.06 -13.90
N ILE A 10 10.08 -32.10 -13.81
CA ILE A 10 9.28 -30.95 -13.37
C ILE A 10 9.57 -30.62 -11.90
N LEU A 11 9.62 -31.63 -11.03
CA LEU A 11 9.99 -31.46 -9.62
C LEU A 11 11.37 -30.82 -9.47
N PHE A 12 12.35 -31.32 -10.23
CA PHE A 12 13.69 -30.74 -10.24
C PHE A 12 13.66 -29.28 -10.72
N SER A 13 12.99 -28.99 -11.84
CA SER A 13 12.87 -27.61 -12.35
C SER A 13 12.27 -26.63 -11.33
N LEU A 14 11.25 -27.05 -10.57
CA LEU A 14 10.64 -26.23 -9.52
C LEU A 14 11.60 -25.95 -8.35
N LEU A 15 12.45 -26.91 -7.98
CA LEU A 15 13.51 -26.67 -7.00
C LEU A 15 14.51 -25.63 -7.53
N PHE A 16 14.80 -25.68 -8.84
CA PHE A 16 15.74 -24.76 -9.50
C PHE A 16 15.18 -23.38 -9.86
N ALA A 17 13.87 -23.18 -9.72
CA ALA A 17 13.21 -21.93 -10.09
C ALA A 17 13.68 -20.71 -9.27
N ASN A 18 14.23 -20.92 -8.06
CA ASN A 18 14.53 -19.84 -7.11
C ASN A 18 16.03 -19.57 -6.88
N PHE A 19 16.91 -19.97 -7.80
CA PHE A 19 18.37 -19.80 -7.63
C PHE A 19 18.89 -18.37 -7.89
N SER A 20 18.01 -17.38 -8.11
CA SER A 20 18.39 -15.98 -8.42
C SER A 20 19.40 -15.42 -7.41
N SER A 21 19.15 -15.61 -6.12
CA SER A 21 20.01 -15.14 -5.02
C SER A 21 21.34 -15.90 -4.93
N VAL A 22 21.34 -17.20 -5.25
CA VAL A 22 22.55 -18.04 -5.23
C VAL A 22 23.52 -17.60 -6.31
N PHE A 23 23.04 -17.30 -7.51
CA PHE A 23 23.89 -16.78 -8.59
C PHE A 23 24.53 -15.43 -8.24
N VAL A 24 23.79 -14.53 -7.56
CA VAL A 24 24.34 -13.24 -7.10
C VAL A 24 25.46 -13.46 -6.08
N TYR A 25 25.29 -14.41 -5.15
CA TYR A 25 26.30 -14.74 -4.15
C TYR A 25 27.57 -15.37 -4.78
N LEU A 26 27.39 -16.35 -5.67
CA LEU A 26 28.51 -16.99 -6.37
C LEU A 26 29.34 -16.00 -7.20
N GLY A 27 28.67 -15.07 -7.91
CA GLY A 27 29.36 -14.02 -8.64
C GLY A 27 30.09 -13.01 -7.74
N PHE A 28 29.60 -12.81 -6.50
CA PHE A 28 30.27 -11.99 -5.51
C PHE A 28 31.55 -12.66 -4.99
N GLU A 29 31.46 -13.92 -4.57
CA GLU A 29 32.61 -14.70 -4.08
C GLU A 29 33.73 -14.79 -5.14
N ALA A 30 33.38 -15.11 -6.39
CA ALA A 30 34.35 -15.25 -7.47
C ALA A 30 35.18 -13.97 -7.72
N ASN A 31 34.57 -12.79 -7.51
CA ASN A 31 35.18 -11.49 -7.80
C ASN A 31 35.32 -10.59 -6.56
N GLN A 32 35.28 -11.15 -5.35
CA GLN A 32 35.17 -10.38 -4.11
C GLN A 32 36.29 -9.34 -3.97
N ASN A 33 37.52 -9.71 -4.31
CA ASN A 33 38.69 -8.83 -4.28
C ASN A 33 38.54 -7.59 -5.18
N TYR A 34 38.00 -7.77 -6.39
CA TYR A 34 37.74 -6.67 -7.31
C TYR A 34 36.60 -5.80 -6.79
N ILE A 35 35.53 -6.42 -6.28
CA ILE A 35 34.36 -5.71 -5.74
C ILE A 35 34.76 -4.84 -4.54
N ALA A 36 35.56 -5.39 -3.62
CA ALA A 36 36.06 -4.67 -2.44
C ALA A 36 36.93 -3.46 -2.82
N LYS A 37 37.75 -3.57 -3.87
CA LYS A 37 38.68 -2.51 -4.29
C LYS A 37 38.04 -1.43 -5.17
N ALA A 38 37.18 -1.83 -6.12
CA ALA A 38 36.66 -0.92 -7.15
C ALA A 38 35.21 -0.47 -6.90
N LEU A 39 34.35 -1.35 -6.36
CA LEU A 39 32.90 -1.14 -6.30
C LEU A 39 32.35 -0.89 -4.88
N CYS A 40 33.15 -1.15 -3.85
CA CYS A 40 32.76 -0.94 -2.45
C CYS A 40 32.69 0.56 -2.12
N GLU A 41 31.54 1.00 -1.64
CA GLU A 41 31.30 2.40 -1.21
C GLU A 41 32.07 2.73 0.09
N ASN A 42 32.35 1.72 0.93
CA ASN A 42 33.08 1.88 2.21
C ASN A 42 34.57 1.52 2.12
N ARG A 43 35.17 1.52 0.91
CA ARG A 43 36.57 1.17 0.70
C ARG A 43 37.56 2.05 1.48
N ASP A 44 37.19 3.33 1.71
CA ASP A 44 38.01 4.31 2.42
C ASP A 44 37.87 4.22 3.96
N LYS A 45 37.09 3.26 4.47
CA LYS A 45 36.82 3.05 5.90
C LYS A 45 37.22 1.64 6.32
N PRO A 46 38.53 1.32 6.40
CA PRO A 46 39.02 -0.02 6.72
C PRO A 46 38.53 -0.53 8.09
N GLN A 47 38.29 0.37 9.06
CA GLN A 47 37.73 0.02 10.36
C GLN A 47 36.38 -0.71 10.30
N LEU A 48 35.61 -0.54 9.23
CA LEU A 48 34.29 -1.17 9.05
C LEU A 48 34.35 -2.61 8.54
N HIS A 49 35.52 -3.11 8.11
CA HIS A 49 35.69 -4.48 7.59
C HIS A 49 34.60 -4.89 6.56
N CYS A 50 34.25 -3.95 5.67
CA CYS A 50 33.11 -4.10 4.76
C CYS A 50 33.37 -5.13 3.66
N GLU A 51 34.58 -5.20 3.10
CA GLU A 51 34.99 -6.25 2.15
C GLU A 51 34.05 -6.44 0.94
N GLY A 52 33.37 -5.37 0.50
CA GLY A 52 32.40 -5.41 -0.60
C GLY A 52 30.99 -5.84 -0.21
N LYS A 53 30.70 -6.14 1.07
CA LYS A 53 29.38 -6.56 1.57
C LYS A 53 28.27 -5.53 1.29
N CYS A 54 28.60 -4.24 1.25
CA CYS A 54 27.64 -3.19 0.90
C CYS A 54 27.12 -3.34 -0.54
N TYR A 55 28.01 -3.72 -1.47
CA TYR A 55 27.65 -3.96 -2.87
C TYR A 55 26.79 -5.21 -3.01
N LEU A 56 27.15 -6.29 -2.31
CA LEU A 56 26.35 -7.53 -2.27
C LEU A 56 24.92 -7.25 -1.79
N MET A 57 24.78 -6.54 -0.66
CA MET A 57 23.49 -6.19 -0.08
C MET A 57 22.63 -5.37 -1.06
N LYS A 58 23.24 -4.43 -1.78
CA LYS A 58 22.57 -3.62 -2.80
C LYS A 58 22.06 -4.47 -3.97
N LYS A 59 22.87 -5.44 -4.44
CA LYS A 59 22.46 -6.36 -5.52
C LYS A 59 21.35 -7.31 -5.09
N LEU A 60 21.42 -7.85 -3.88
CA LEU A 60 20.36 -8.69 -3.32
C LEU A 60 19.04 -7.92 -3.18
N LYS A 61 19.09 -6.69 -2.64
CA LYS A 61 17.91 -5.83 -2.54
C LYS A 61 17.31 -5.52 -3.91
N GLN A 62 18.15 -5.22 -4.91
CA GLN A 62 17.69 -4.97 -6.28
C GLN A 62 17.02 -6.20 -6.91
N ALA A 63 17.51 -7.41 -6.64
CA ALA A 63 16.89 -8.66 -7.10
C ALA A 63 15.50 -8.85 -6.45
N GLN A 64 15.42 -8.66 -5.13
CA GLN A 64 14.17 -8.78 -4.38
C GLN A 64 13.12 -7.74 -4.81
N GLU A 65 13.53 -6.49 -5.04
CA GLU A 65 12.63 -5.43 -5.52
C GLU A 65 12.07 -5.74 -6.92
N LYS A 66 12.87 -6.35 -7.80
CA LYS A 66 12.39 -6.80 -9.12
C LYS A 66 11.36 -7.91 -8.99
N GLU A 67 11.61 -8.91 -8.16
CA GLU A 67 10.67 -10.00 -7.87
C GLU A 67 9.34 -9.44 -7.32
N GLN A 68 9.39 -8.57 -6.29
CA GLN A 68 8.19 -7.92 -5.74
C GLN A 68 7.45 -7.02 -6.73
N LYS A 69 8.16 -6.37 -7.65
CA LYS A 69 7.52 -5.54 -8.69
C LYS A 69 6.79 -6.41 -9.71
N GLN A 70 7.39 -7.54 -10.08
CA GLN A 70 6.79 -8.52 -10.98
C GLN A 70 5.54 -9.17 -10.36
N GLU A 71 5.60 -9.53 -9.07
CA GLU A 71 4.44 -10.03 -8.32
C GLU A 71 3.30 -9.00 -8.28
N ARG A 72 3.60 -7.74 -7.95
CA ARG A 72 2.60 -6.67 -7.93
C ARG A 72 1.97 -6.41 -9.29
N GLN A 73 2.74 -6.52 -10.37
CA GLN A 73 2.23 -6.38 -11.73
C GLN A 73 1.29 -7.54 -12.10
N SER A 74 1.63 -8.76 -11.69
CA SER A 74 0.77 -9.95 -11.89
C SER A 74 -0.55 -9.83 -11.13
N GLN A 75 -0.54 -9.34 -9.88
CA GLN A 75 -1.76 -9.12 -9.09
C GLN A 75 -2.68 -8.05 -9.69
N LYS A 76 -2.12 -6.95 -10.20
CA LYS A 76 -2.93 -5.89 -10.86
C LYS A 76 -3.71 -6.40 -12.08
N LEU A 77 -3.18 -7.39 -12.78
CA LEU A 77 -3.86 -7.99 -13.94
C LEU A 77 -5.08 -8.81 -13.53
N GLN A 78 -5.05 -9.47 -12.36
CA GLN A 78 -6.14 -10.32 -11.89
C GLN A 78 -7.33 -9.56 -11.29
N VAL A 79 -7.13 -8.33 -10.79
CA VAL A 79 -8.21 -7.53 -10.18
C VAL A 79 -9.12 -6.87 -11.22
N GLN A 80 -8.68 -6.77 -12.48
CA GLN A 80 -9.38 -6.00 -13.50
C GLN A 80 -10.63 -6.68 -14.07
N ASP A 81 -10.88 -7.96 -13.76
CA ASP A 81 -11.99 -8.76 -14.32
C ASP A 81 -13.26 -8.83 -13.46
N ALA A 82 -13.36 -8.08 -12.35
CA ALA A 82 -14.53 -8.16 -11.45
C ALA A 82 -15.11 -6.79 -11.08
N VAL A 83 -15.60 -6.04 -12.07
CA VAL A 83 -16.50 -4.90 -11.81
C VAL A 83 -17.93 -5.34 -12.08
N LEU A 84 -18.63 -5.81 -11.05
CA LEU A 84 -20.07 -6.01 -11.10
C LEU A 84 -20.76 -4.70 -10.70
N SER A 85 -21.00 -3.81 -11.66
CA SER A 85 -21.71 -2.55 -11.42
C SER A 85 -23.23 -2.79 -11.35
N THR A 86 -23.77 -3.01 -10.16
CA THR A 86 -25.23 -3.06 -9.97
C THR A 86 -25.77 -1.64 -9.78
N ALA A 87 -26.74 -1.23 -10.59
CA ALA A 87 -27.35 0.09 -10.46
C ALA A 87 -28.18 0.18 -9.16
N LEU A 88 -27.84 1.12 -8.28
CA LEU A 88 -28.62 1.44 -7.09
C LEU A 88 -29.90 2.17 -7.52
N THR A 89 -31.05 1.55 -7.29
CA THR A 89 -32.35 2.18 -7.57
C THR A 89 -32.87 2.84 -6.28
N PHE A 90 -32.86 4.17 -6.26
CA PHE A 90 -33.43 4.93 -5.15
C PHE A 90 -34.93 5.14 -5.39
N LYS A 91 -35.78 4.45 -4.63
CA LYS A 91 -37.23 4.67 -4.67
C LYS A 91 -37.56 6.01 -4.02
N ARG A 92 -38.03 6.97 -4.81
CA ARG A 92 -38.58 8.23 -4.30
C ARG A 92 -39.98 7.96 -3.76
N TYR A 93 -40.18 8.20 -2.47
CA TYR A 93 -41.50 8.23 -1.86
C TYR A 93 -42.02 9.67 -1.92
N ALA A 94 -43.28 9.85 -2.31
CA ALA A 94 -43.92 11.15 -2.26
C ALA A 94 -44.18 11.49 -0.80
N PHE A 95 -43.62 12.60 -0.32
CA PHE A 95 -44.10 13.21 0.91
C PHE A 95 -45.47 13.82 0.60
N ALA A 96 -46.51 13.42 1.35
CA ALA A 96 -47.77 14.13 1.31
C ALA A 96 -47.50 15.57 1.77
N GLU A 97 -47.88 16.55 0.95
CA GLU A 97 -47.86 17.95 1.36
C GLU A 97 -48.84 18.12 2.52
N ILE A 98 -48.32 18.17 3.74
CA ILE A 98 -49.11 18.54 4.90
C ILE A 98 -49.30 20.05 4.79
N ALA A 99 -50.51 20.48 4.45
CA ALA A 99 -50.89 21.89 4.50
C ALA A 99 -50.90 22.32 5.98
N ILE A 100 -49.77 22.84 6.46
CA ILE A 100 -49.68 23.41 7.81
C ILE A 100 -50.38 24.78 7.77
N HIS A 101 -51.53 24.87 8.44
CA HIS A 101 -52.20 26.15 8.66
C HIS A 101 -51.43 26.96 9.71
N VAL A 102 -50.49 27.79 9.24
CA VAL A 102 -49.84 28.80 10.08
C VAL A 102 -50.78 30.01 10.22
N PRO A 103 -51.22 30.37 11.43
CA PRO A 103 -52.01 31.58 11.62
C PRO A 103 -51.19 32.81 11.21
N PHE A 104 -51.81 33.72 10.46
CA PHE A 104 -51.17 34.94 9.96
C PHE A 104 -50.68 35.89 11.06
N SER A 105 -51.20 35.77 12.28
CA SER A 105 -50.76 36.53 13.44
C SER A 105 -50.97 35.73 14.72
N THR A 106 -49.96 35.68 15.58
CA THR A 106 -50.03 35.15 16.95
C THR A 106 -50.51 36.20 17.96
N GLY A 107 -51.09 37.31 17.48
CA GLY A 107 -51.43 38.49 18.27
C GLY A 107 -50.35 39.58 18.17
N MET A 108 -50.62 40.75 18.75
CA MET A 108 -49.59 41.79 18.86
C MET A 108 -48.54 41.39 19.90
N PRO A 109 -47.24 41.58 19.62
CA PRO A 109 -46.22 41.40 20.63
C PRO A 109 -46.52 42.36 21.79
N GLN A 110 -46.84 41.81 22.96
CA GLN A 110 -46.88 42.63 24.17
C GLN A 110 -45.46 43.10 24.44
N SER A 111 -45.24 44.41 24.38
CA SER A 111 -43.94 45.03 24.65
C SER A 111 -43.42 44.50 25.97
N ILE A 112 -42.35 43.71 25.89
CA ILE A 112 -41.61 43.22 27.04
C ILE A 112 -41.10 44.47 27.74
N LYS A 113 -41.54 44.70 28.99
CA LYS A 113 -41.00 45.77 29.83
C LYS A 113 -39.48 45.69 29.77
N ASN A 114 -38.84 46.78 29.35
CA ASN A 114 -37.39 46.91 29.26
C ASN A 114 -36.73 46.77 30.63
N SER A 115 -36.62 45.56 31.17
CA SER A 115 -35.59 45.27 32.14
C SER A 115 -34.33 45.01 31.34
N ILE A 116 -33.48 46.05 31.22
CA ILE A 116 -32.12 45.89 30.75
C ILE A 116 -31.47 44.89 31.70
N PHE A 117 -31.06 43.74 31.17
CA PHE A 117 -30.43 42.69 31.94
C PHE A 117 -29.10 43.22 32.51
N HIS A 118 -28.96 43.22 33.83
CA HIS A 118 -27.71 43.55 34.50
C HIS A 118 -27.09 42.25 35.02
N PRO A 119 -25.79 42.00 34.75
CA PRO A 119 -25.11 40.83 35.28
C PRO A 119 -24.97 40.93 36.81
N PRO A 120 -24.88 39.80 37.52
CA PRO A 120 -24.68 39.79 38.97
C PRO A 120 -23.35 40.48 39.32
N GLN A 121 -23.40 41.34 40.34
CA GLN A 121 -22.20 41.95 40.92
C GLN A 121 -21.55 40.89 41.80
N GLU A 122 -20.33 40.48 41.45
CA GLU A 122 -19.53 39.60 42.32
C GLU A 122 -19.03 40.38 43.53
N ASN A 123 -19.13 39.75 44.69
CA ASN A 123 -18.56 40.19 45.95
C ASN A 123 -17.56 39.13 46.42
#